data_AF-A0A2V8EFE6-F1
#
_entry.id   AF-A0A2V8EFE6-F1
#
_cell.length_a   1.000
_cell.length_b   1.000
_cell.length_c   1.000
_cell.angle_alpha   90.00
_cell.angle_beta   90.00
_cell.angle_gamma   90.00
#
_symmetry.space_group_name_H-M   'P 1'
#
loop_
_entity.id
_entity.type
_entity.pdbx_description
1 polymer ?
#
loop_
_entity_poly.entity_id
_entity_poly.type
_entity_poly.pdbx_seq_one_letter_code
_entity_poly.pdbx_strand_id
1 'polypeptide(L)'
;MALGFYFSPKPPMTAQQYDEIVKRLQKAGAGHPAGRQYHACFGTPESVSVFDVWTSQAAFDKFGQTMMPIAQQLGLDPGQPQVMAVHNVIVPPSKSASAGKKGGAAKRSAPKKRAKGGRARRR
;
A
#
# COMPACT_ATOMS: atom_id res chain seq x y z
N MET A 1 -11.88 6.22 14.77
CA MET A 1 -11.58 4.81 15.09
C MET A 1 -11.62 4.02 13.79
N ALA A 2 -10.78 2.99 13.64
CA ALA A 2 -10.78 2.17 12.44
C ALA A 2 -12.07 1.32 12.35
N LEU A 3 -12.51 1.05 11.13
CA LEU A 3 -13.73 0.31 10.82
C LEU A 3 -13.39 -0.90 9.95
N GLY A 4 -13.99 -2.04 10.27
CA GLY A 4 -13.93 -3.27 9.50
C GLY A 4 -15.17 -3.37 8.63
N PHE A 5 -14.97 -3.68 7.35
CA PHE A 5 -16.01 -3.81 6.35
C PHE A 5 -15.96 -5.23 5.83
N TYR A 6 -17.03 -5.98 6.01
CA TYR A 6 -17.16 -7.33 5.50
C TYR A 6 -18.22 -7.38 4.39
N PHE A 7 -17.82 -7.84 3.21
CA PHE A 7 -18.67 -8.05 2.05
C PHE A 7 -18.85 -9.54 1.80
N SER A 8 -20.10 -9.95 1.71
CA SER A 8 -20.50 -11.26 1.23
C SER A 8 -21.56 -11.06 0.16
N PRO A 9 -21.14 -10.85 -1.11
CA PRO A 9 -22.06 -10.56 -2.20
C PRO A 9 -23.14 -11.63 -2.36
N LYS A 10 -24.36 -11.18 -2.65
CA LYS A 10 -25.51 -12.03 -2.95
C LYS A 10 -26.19 -11.45 -4.20
N PRO A 11 -26.04 -12.07 -5.38
CA PRO A 11 -25.48 -13.40 -5.64
C PRO A 11 -23.95 -13.51 -5.42
N PRO A 12 -23.42 -14.74 -5.22
CA PRO A 12 -21.97 -14.95 -5.03
C PRO A 12 -21.15 -14.36 -6.17
N MET A 13 -20.06 -13.69 -5.80
CA MET A 13 -19.06 -13.19 -6.74
C MET A 13 -17.98 -14.25 -6.94
N THR A 14 -17.60 -14.53 -8.19
CA THR A 14 -16.48 -15.44 -8.49
C THR A 14 -15.13 -14.74 -8.32
N ALA A 15 -14.07 -15.53 -8.15
CA ALA A 15 -12.70 -15.01 -8.09
C ALA A 15 -12.32 -14.26 -9.38
N GLN A 16 -12.75 -14.73 -10.55
CA GLN A 16 -12.50 -14.06 -11.82
C GLN A 16 -13.18 -12.69 -11.92
N GLN A 17 -14.43 -12.60 -11.45
CA GLN A 17 -15.16 -11.33 -11.38
C GLN A 17 -14.47 -10.35 -10.43
N TYR A 18 -14.02 -10.84 -9.28
CA TYR A 18 -13.22 -10.06 -8.34
C TYR A 18 -11.90 -9.57 -8.96
N ASP A 19 -11.15 -10.43 -9.65
CA ASP A 19 -9.88 -10.06 -10.28
C ASP A 19 -10.07 -8.98 -11.34
N GLU A 20 -11.15 -9.04 -12.12
CA GLU A 20 -11.51 -8.02 -13.10
C GLU A 20 -11.87 -6.68 -12.43
N ILE A 21 -12.58 -6.70 -11.30
CA ILE A 21 -12.81 -5.49 -10.48
C ILE A 21 -11.48 -4.89 -10.04
N VAL A 22 -10.58 -5.70 -9.48
CA VAL A 22 -9.26 -5.24 -8.99
C VAL A 22 -8.44 -4.64 -10.13
N LYS A 23 -8.43 -5.27 -11.30
CA LYS A 23 -7.74 -4.76 -12.50
C LYS A 23 -8.28 -3.40 -12.94
N ARG A 24 -9.61 -3.23 -12.96
CA ARG A 24 -10.24 -1.94 -13.30
C ARG A 24 -9.97 -0.88 -12.24
N LEU A 25 -10.01 -1.24 -10.96
CA LEU A 25 -9.65 -0.35 -9.85
C LEU A 25 -8.20 0.12 -9.95
N GLN A 26 -7.26 -0.77 -10.26
CA GLN A 26 -5.87 -0.40 -10.49
C GLN A 26 -5.72 0.59 -11.65
N LYS A 27 -6.41 0.33 -12.77
CA LYS A 27 -6.42 1.24 -13.93
C LYS A 27 -7.02 2.61 -13.62
N ALA A 28 -8.01 2.67 -12.73
CA ALA A 28 -8.62 3.91 -12.24
C ALA A 28 -7.78 4.63 -11.16
N GLY A 29 -6.60 4.11 -10.79
CA GLY A 29 -5.77 4.66 -9.72
C GLY A 29 -6.27 4.34 -8.30
N ALA A 30 -7.29 3.50 -8.16
CA ALA A 30 -7.90 3.06 -6.91
C ALA A 30 -7.39 1.69 -6.42
N GLY A 31 -6.23 1.24 -6.91
CA GLY A 31 -5.60 -0.01 -6.46
C GLY A 31 -5.13 0.03 -5.00
N HIS A 32 -4.74 1.21 -4.50
CA HIS A 32 -4.42 1.48 -3.10
C HIS A 32 -5.06 2.81 -2.67
N PRO A 33 -6.36 2.81 -2.36
CA PRO A 33 -7.09 4.01 -2.00
C PRO A 33 -6.62 4.53 -0.63
N ALA A 34 -6.60 5.86 -0.49
CA ALA A 34 -6.24 6.51 0.75
C ALA A 34 -7.20 6.08 1.87
N GLY A 35 -6.65 5.69 3.02
CA GLY A 35 -7.42 5.28 4.20
C GLY A 35 -7.74 3.79 4.30
N ARG A 36 -7.47 2.98 3.26
CA ARG A 36 -7.54 1.51 3.38
C ARG A 36 -6.25 0.98 4.02
N GLN A 37 -6.38 0.40 5.20
CA GLN A 37 -5.27 -0.13 5.99
C GLN A 37 -5.02 -1.62 5.72
N TYR A 38 -6.08 -2.37 5.46
CA TYR A 38 -6.02 -3.79 5.17
C TYR A 38 -7.10 -4.18 4.17
N HIS A 39 -6.80 -5.15 3.33
CA HIS A 39 -7.73 -5.72 2.35
C HIS A 39 -7.41 -7.20 2.22
N ALA A 40 -8.43 -8.04 2.35
CA ALA A 40 -8.34 -9.46 2.10
C ALA A 40 -9.56 -9.93 1.32
N CYS A 41 -9.33 -10.70 0.26
CA CYS A 41 -10.35 -11.45 -0.44
C CYS A 41 -10.12 -12.93 -0.16
N PHE A 42 -11.18 -13.65 0.20
CA PHE A 42 -11.12 -15.06 0.60
C PHE A 42 -12.40 -15.79 0.24
N GLY A 43 -12.33 -17.10 0.07
CA GLY A 43 -13.45 -17.93 -0.32
C GLY A 43 -13.03 -19.00 -1.33
N THR A 44 -14.00 -19.51 -2.09
CA THR A 44 -13.75 -20.44 -3.20
C THR A 44 -13.74 -19.68 -4.53
N PRO A 45 -13.25 -20.29 -5.63
CA PRO A 45 -13.28 -19.66 -6.95
C PRO A 45 -14.68 -19.21 -7.40
N GLU A 46 -15.74 -19.85 -6.91
CA GLU A 46 -17.13 -19.58 -7.25
C GLU A 46 -17.80 -18.57 -6.30
N SER A 47 -17.25 -18.38 -5.11
CA SER A 47 -17.84 -17.54 -4.07
C SER A 47 -16.76 -16.93 -3.18
N VAL A 48 -16.43 -15.68 -3.47
CA VAL A 48 -15.49 -14.88 -2.68
C VAL A 48 -16.21 -13.88 -1.78
N SER A 49 -15.61 -13.63 -0.63
CA SER A 49 -15.96 -12.57 0.32
C SER A 49 -14.76 -11.64 0.50
N VAL A 50 -15.03 -10.40 0.87
CA VAL A 50 -13.99 -9.38 1.04
C VAL A 50 -14.06 -8.81 2.45
N PHE A 51 -12.90 -8.64 3.08
CA PHE A 51 -12.75 -7.94 4.35
C PHE A 51 -11.74 -6.81 4.23
N ASP A 52 -12.19 -5.61 4.56
CA ASP A 52 -11.37 -4.40 4.53
C ASP A 52 -11.31 -3.74 5.90
N VAL A 53 -10.18 -3.13 6.21
CA VAL A 53 -10.04 -2.22 7.35
C VAL A 53 -9.78 -0.82 6.84
N TRP A 54 -10.61 0.13 7.25
CA TRP A 54 -10.54 1.54 6.87
C TRP A 54 -10.31 2.43 8.07
N THR A 55 -9.69 3.59 7.85
CA THR A 55 -9.47 4.60 8.90
C THR A 55 -10.77 5.30 9.32
N SER A 56 -11.77 5.37 8.43
CA SER A 56 -13.07 5.99 8.66
C SER A 56 -14.11 5.57 7.60
N GLN A 57 -15.39 5.80 7.90
CA GLN A 57 -16.49 5.61 6.93
C GLN A 57 -16.33 6.52 5.71
N ALA A 58 -15.99 7.80 5.91
CA ALA A 58 -15.82 8.75 4.81
C ALA A 58 -14.72 8.36 3.82
N ALA A 59 -13.63 7.73 4.31
CA ALA A 59 -12.58 7.20 3.44
C ALA A 59 -13.10 6.05 2.56
N PHE A 60 -13.91 5.16 3.13
CA PHE A 60 -14.58 4.10 2.39
C PHE A 60 -15.61 4.66 1.38
N ASP A 61 -16.44 5.63 1.78
CA ASP A 61 -17.46 6.22 0.90
C ASP A 61 -16.82 6.87 -0.34
N LYS A 62 -15.70 7.56 -0.16
CA LYS A 62 -14.92 8.13 -1.27
C LYS A 62 -14.40 7.05 -2.23
N PHE A 63 -13.98 5.90 -1.71
CA PHE A 63 -13.59 4.76 -2.54
C PHE A 63 -14.80 4.14 -3.25
N GLY A 64 -15.93 4.03 -2.56
CA GLY A 64 -17.21 3.55 -3.11
C GLY A 64 -17.64 4.32 -4.37
N GLN A 65 -17.37 5.63 -4.45
CA GLN A 65 -17.64 6.45 -5.64
C GLN A 65 -16.91 5.97 -6.90
N THR A 66 -15.75 5.30 -6.76
CA THR A 66 -15.01 4.71 -7.89
C THR A 66 -15.35 3.23 -8.08
N MET A 67 -15.52 2.49 -6.99
CA MET A 67 -15.77 1.05 -7.03
C MET A 67 -17.18 0.69 -7.54
N MET A 68 -18.21 1.40 -7.08
CA MET A 68 -19.61 1.10 -7.44
C MET A 68 -19.87 1.18 -8.95
N PRO A 69 -19.43 2.24 -9.69
CA PRO A 69 -19.58 2.28 -11.14
C PRO A 69 -18.88 1.12 -11.86
N ILE A 70 -17.70 0.69 -11.37
CA ILE A 70 -16.94 -0.42 -11.96
C ILE A 70 -17.71 -1.75 -11.76
N ALA A 71 -18.25 -1.97 -10.57
CA ALA A 71 -19.07 -3.15 -10.28
C ALA A 71 -20.34 -3.18 -11.15
N GLN A 72 -21.04 -2.04 -11.27
CA GLN A 72 -22.22 -1.90 -12.12
C GLN A 72 -21.92 -2.18 -13.60
N GLN A 73 -20.79 -1.70 -14.13
CA GLN A 73 -20.35 -1.99 -15.50
C GLN A 73 -20.07 -3.48 -15.77
N LEU A 74 -19.81 -4.25 -14.70
CA LEU A 74 -19.61 -5.69 -14.76
C LEU A 74 -20.90 -6.48 -14.48
N GLY A 75 -22.02 -5.80 -14.22
CA GLY A 75 -23.28 -6.42 -13.83
C GLY A 75 -23.22 -7.04 -12.43
N LEU A 76 -22.31 -6.57 -11.58
CA LEU A 76 -22.09 -7.08 -10.22
C LEU A 76 -22.74 -6.14 -9.21
N ASP A 77 -23.45 -6.74 -8.26
CA ASP A 77 -23.93 -6.05 -7.06
C ASP A 77 -23.14 -6.54 -5.84
N PRO A 78 -22.19 -5.75 -5.32
CA PRO A 78 -21.44 -6.11 -4.13
C PRO A 78 -22.30 -6.08 -2.85
N GLY A 79 -23.52 -5.51 -2.90
CA GLY A 79 -24.39 -5.34 -1.76
C GLY A 79 -23.87 -4.33 -0.73
N GLN A 80 -24.51 -4.30 0.43
CA GLN A 80 -24.08 -3.48 1.56
C GLN A 80 -23.10 -4.26 2.45
N PRO A 81 -21.97 -3.66 2.85
CA PRO A 81 -21.07 -4.30 3.79
C PRO A 81 -21.66 -4.32 5.20
N GLN A 82 -21.28 -5.34 5.97
CA GLN A 82 -21.37 -5.27 7.41
C GLN A 82 -20.22 -4.40 7.93
N VAL A 83 -20.55 -3.38 8.72
CA VAL A 83 -19.59 -2.40 9.24
C VAL A 83 -19.48 -2.54 10.75
N MET A 84 -18.27 -2.72 11.25
CA MET A 84 -17.99 -2.89 12.68
C MET A 84 -16.78 -2.07 13.11
N ALA A 85 -16.77 -1.59 14.36
CA ALA A 85 -15.59 -0.94 14.94
C ALA A 85 -14.47 -1.96 15.15
N VAL A 86 -13.26 -1.63 14.68
CA VAL A 86 -12.08 -2.47 14.92
C VAL A 86 -11.51 -2.15 16.29
N HIS A 87 -11.49 -3.16 17.16
CA HIS A 87 -10.95 -3.02 18.50
C HIS A 87 -9.42 -3.15 18.54
N ASN A 88 -8.85 -4.09 17.76
CA ASN A 88 -7.40 -4.31 17.70
C ASN A 88 -7.01 -4.93 16.35
N VAL A 89 -5.79 -4.64 15.87
CA VAL A 89 -5.20 -5.24 14.67
C VAL A 89 -3.79 -5.73 15.03
N ILE A 90 -3.56 -7.03 14.87
CA ILE A 90 -2.25 -7.65 15.12
C ILE A 90 -1.71 -8.15 13.78
N VAL A 91 -0.58 -7.59 13.35
CA VAL A 91 0.14 -8.02 12.14
C VAL A 91 1.58 -8.34 12.49
N PRO A 92 2.25 -9.24 11.75
CA PRO A 92 3.68 -9.49 11.94
C PRO A 92 4.48 -8.20 11.81
N PRO A 93 5.60 -8.05 12.56
CA PRO A 93 6.46 -6.89 12.43
C PRO A 93 6.99 -6.80 10.99
N SER A 94 6.89 -5.62 10.37
CA SER A 94 7.38 -5.42 9.01
C SER A 94 8.90 -5.69 8.93
N LYS A 95 9.35 -6.55 8.01
CA LYS A 95 10.78 -6.80 7.73
C LYS A 95 11.49 -5.63 7.01
N SER A 96 11.07 -4.38 7.23
CA SER A 96 11.58 -3.22 6.50
C SER A 96 11.78 -2.01 7.42
N ALA A 97 12.78 -2.09 8.29
CA ALA A 97 13.45 -0.91 8.88
C ALA A 97 14.81 -1.28 9.53
N SER A 98 15.70 -2.03 8.85
CA SER A 98 17.07 -2.30 9.33
C SER A 98 18.12 -2.29 8.22
N ALA A 99 17.95 -1.43 7.20
CA ALA A 99 18.98 -1.19 6.19
C ALA A 99 19.15 0.31 5.98
N GLY A 100 19.79 0.99 6.92
CA GLY A 100 19.97 2.44 6.82
C GLY A 100 20.74 3.13 7.94
N LYS A 101 21.71 2.48 8.58
CA LYS A 101 22.72 3.20 9.37
C LYS A 101 24.06 2.48 9.35
N LYS A 102 24.73 2.47 8.18
CA LYS A 102 26.19 2.30 8.14
C LYS A 102 26.80 3.69 8.11
N GLY A 103 27.50 4.01 9.20
CA GLY A 103 28.17 5.29 9.42
C GLY A 103 29.12 5.66 8.28
N GLY A 104 29.18 6.96 8.03
CA GLY A 104 30.01 7.55 6.98
C GLY A 104 31.48 7.14 7.12
N ALA A 105 32.02 6.59 6.04
CA ALA A 105 33.46 6.43 5.87
C ALA A 105 34.08 7.81 5.69
N ALA A 106 34.84 8.26 6.69
CA ALA A 106 35.68 9.44 6.59
C ALA A 106 36.77 9.21 5.53
N LYS A 107 36.65 9.88 4.38
CA LYS A 107 37.74 9.99 3.40
C LYS A 107 38.86 10.83 4.01
N ARG A 108 39.92 10.19 4.51
CA ARG A 108 41.23 10.84 4.73
C ARG A 108 41.92 11.00 3.37
N SER A 109 41.96 12.22 2.87
CA SER A 109 42.74 12.64 1.71
C SER A 109 44.25 12.58 2.01
N ALA A 110 45.00 11.87 1.15
CA ALA A 110 46.46 11.83 1.19
C ALA A 110 47.10 13.18 0.80
N PRO A 111 48.28 13.54 1.37
CA PRO A 111 48.94 14.80 1.01
C PRO A 111 49.71 14.69 -0.30
N LYS A 112 49.44 15.62 -1.23
CA LYS A 112 50.18 15.83 -2.48
C LYS A 112 51.61 16.32 -2.18
N LYS A 113 52.62 15.55 -2.59
CA LYS A 113 54.00 16.05 -2.79
C LYS A 113 53.97 17.17 -3.85
N ARG A 114 54.38 18.38 -3.48
CA ARG A 114 54.76 19.45 -4.43
C ARG A 114 56.24 19.74 -4.25
N ALA A 115 57.03 19.28 -5.21
CA ALA A 115 58.36 19.81 -5.47
C ALA A 115 58.24 21.15 -6.21
N LYS A 116 59.10 22.11 -5.84
CA LYS A 116 59.62 23.29 -6.57
C LYS A 116 60.36 24.10 -5.49
N GLY A 117 61.68 24.24 -5.46
CA GLY A 117 62.62 24.49 -6.55
C GLY A 117 62.97 25.98 -6.55
N GLY A 118 64.18 26.34 -6.09
CA GLY A 118 64.87 27.57 -6.52
C GLY A 118 65.25 28.63 -5.47
N ARG A 119 66.55 28.63 -5.13
CA ARG A 119 67.51 29.78 -5.13
C ARG A 119 67.31 30.99 -4.18
N ALA A 120 68.32 31.22 -3.31
CA ALA A 120 69.11 32.46 -3.12
C ALA A 120 69.87 32.40 -1.76
N ARG A 121 71.19 32.20 -1.72
CA ARG A 121 72.30 33.20 -1.70
C ARG A 121 72.69 33.70 -0.29
N ARG A 122 74.03 33.86 -0.13
CA ARG A 122 74.82 34.56 0.93
C ARG A 122 75.16 33.64 2.13
N ARG A 123 76.40 33.52 2.60
CA ARG A 123 77.61 34.37 2.50
C ARG A 123 78.85 33.50 2.59
#